data_AF-A0A2G2YX55-F1
#
_entry.id   AF-A0A2G2YX55-F1
#
_cell.length_a   1.000
_cell.length_b   1.000
_cell.length_c   1.000
_cell.angle_alpha   90.00
_cell.angle_beta   90.00
_cell.angle_gamma   90.00
#
_symmetry.space_group_name_H-M   'P 1'
#
loop_
_entity.id
_entity.type
_entity.pdbx_description
1 polymer ?
#
loop_
_entity_poly.entity_id
_entity_poly.type
_entity_poly.pdbx_seq_one_letter_code
_entity_poly.pdbx_strand_id
1 'polypeptide(L)'
;MEMIEDISEKNLEIRTEVFLKDAVFPNISNSISVLHRCETLLPISEEVNLVSQLINAIANNACKEQLTSDLSKLEYNFSPKPIQCVDSETPSDWWGKSLAVLNLNFFQRVLSAVKTKGLKQDIINRILINYAQNSLKGLFIMDPQLVKRSFLDLNLQKRQRIIVETIASLLPT
;
A
#
# COMPACT_ATOMS: atom_id res chain seq x y z
N MET A 1 7.11 -46.65 4.00
CA MET A 1 6.52 -46.14 2.75
C MET A 1 6.85 -44.67 2.69
N GLU A 2 7.82 -44.32 1.86
CA GLU A 2 8.14 -42.93 1.55
C GLU A 2 6.99 -42.37 0.71
N MET A 3 6.40 -41.28 1.20
CA MET A 3 5.28 -40.62 0.55
C MET A 3 5.83 -39.87 -0.67
N ILE A 4 5.77 -40.52 -1.83
CA ILE A 4 5.90 -39.85 -3.12
C ILE A 4 4.64 -39.01 -3.23
N GLU A 5 4.76 -37.75 -2.85
CA GLU A 5 3.66 -36.81 -2.98
C GLU A 5 3.39 -36.63 -4.47
N ASP A 6 2.37 -37.33 -4.96
CA ASP A 6 1.87 -37.22 -6.33
C ASP A 6 1.65 -35.73 -6.64
N ILE A 7 2.47 -35.20 -7.55
CA ILE A 7 2.40 -33.83 -8.03
C ILE A 7 1.15 -33.73 -8.93
N SER A 8 -0.03 -33.62 -8.30
CA SER A 8 -1.27 -33.30 -8.98
C SER A 8 -1.53 -31.80 -8.90
N GLU A 9 -2.05 -31.22 -9.98
CA GLU A 9 -2.36 -29.78 -10.12
C GLU A 9 -3.26 -29.26 -8.97
N LYS A 10 -4.17 -30.12 -8.48
CA LYS A 10 -5.04 -29.83 -7.32
C LYS A 10 -4.27 -29.62 -6.02
N ASN A 11 -3.10 -30.25 -5.85
CA ASN A 11 -2.26 -30.03 -4.66
C ASN A 11 -1.63 -28.63 -4.69
N LEU A 12 -1.22 -28.15 -5.87
CA LEU A 12 -0.61 -26.82 -5.98
C LEU A 12 -1.63 -25.71 -5.71
N GLU A 13 -2.85 -25.86 -6.22
CA GLU A 13 -3.95 -24.92 -5.94
C GLU A 13 -4.21 -24.81 -4.44
N ILE A 14 -4.41 -25.95 -3.75
CA ILE A 14 -4.66 -25.99 -2.30
C ILE A 14 -3.47 -25.42 -1.52
N ARG A 15 -2.24 -25.81 -1.87
CA ARG A 15 -1.02 -25.28 -1.22
C ARG A 15 -0.89 -23.77 -1.37
N THR A 16 -1.22 -23.26 -2.55
CA THR A 16 -1.19 -21.81 -2.83
C THR A 16 -2.25 -21.09 -2.00
N GLU A 17 -3.46 -21.65 -1.93
CA GLU A 17 -4.54 -21.08 -1.13
C GLU A 17 -4.18 -21.03 0.37
N VAL A 18 -3.61 -22.12 0.90
CA VAL A 18 -3.13 -22.18 2.30
C VAL A 18 -2.02 -21.16 2.55
N PHE A 19 -1.03 -21.08 1.64
CA PHE A 19 0.05 -20.09 1.76
C PHE A 19 -0.50 -18.65 1.76
N LEU A 20 -1.46 -18.33 0.88
CA LEU A 20 -2.08 -17.01 0.84
C LEU A 20 -2.81 -16.69 2.15
N LYS A 21 -3.56 -17.65 2.69
CA LYS A 21 -4.32 -17.50 3.94
C LYS A 21 -3.45 -17.35 5.17
N ASP A 22 -2.35 -18.11 5.26
CA ASP A 22 -1.56 -18.20 6.48
C ASP A 22 -0.40 -17.20 6.49
N ALA A 23 0.26 -16.99 5.35
CA ALA A 23 1.47 -16.17 5.27
C ALA A 23 1.24 -14.78 4.66
N VAL A 24 0.32 -14.65 3.70
CA VAL A 24 0.16 -13.41 2.93
C VAL A 24 -0.90 -12.50 3.54
N PHE A 25 -2.16 -12.96 3.61
CA PHE A 25 -3.28 -12.13 4.06
C PHE A 25 -3.18 -11.61 5.50
N PRO A 26 -2.55 -12.30 6.46
CA PRO A 26 -2.39 -11.76 7.82
C PRO A 26 -1.29 -10.70 7.94
N ASN A 27 -0.40 -10.59 6.95
CA ASN A 27 0.79 -9.73 7.01
C ASN A 27 0.71 -8.62 5.95
N ILE A 28 0.73 -7.36 6.39
CA ILE A 28 0.62 -6.19 5.49
C ILE A 28 1.77 -6.14 4.48
N SER A 29 3.01 -6.39 4.92
CA SER A 29 4.20 -6.34 4.05
C SER A 29 4.15 -7.41 2.95
N ASN A 30 3.80 -8.64 3.31
CA ASN A 30 3.63 -9.73 2.36
C ASN A 30 2.49 -9.43 1.38
N SER A 31 1.35 -8.95 1.89
CA SER A 31 0.20 -8.57 1.05
C SER A 31 0.57 -7.47 0.05
N ILE A 32 1.30 -6.42 0.46
CA ILE A 32 1.78 -5.35 -0.44
C ILE A 32 2.74 -5.93 -1.48
N SER A 33 3.66 -6.81 -1.07
CA SER A 33 4.66 -7.40 -1.98
C SER A 33 4.00 -8.28 -3.05
N VAL A 34 3.03 -9.12 -2.68
CA VAL A 34 2.27 -9.94 -3.63
C VAL A 34 1.40 -9.05 -4.52
N LEU A 35 0.80 -8.00 -3.96
CA LEU A 35 -0.01 -7.04 -4.72
C LEU A 35 0.83 -6.33 -5.79
N HIS A 36 2.04 -5.93 -5.46
CA HIS A 36 2.98 -5.34 -6.41
C HIS A 36 3.34 -6.33 -7.54
N ARG A 37 3.49 -7.62 -7.23
CA ARG A 37 3.71 -8.65 -8.27
C ARG A 37 2.49 -8.86 -9.16
N CYS A 38 1.28 -8.74 -8.61
CA CYS A 38 0.04 -8.84 -9.40
C CYS A 38 -0.04 -7.79 -10.51
N GLU A 39 0.63 -6.64 -10.37
CA GLU A 39 0.68 -5.63 -11.43
C GLU A 39 1.24 -6.18 -12.75
N THR A 40 2.16 -7.16 -12.68
CA THR A 40 2.76 -7.82 -13.86
C THR A 40 1.96 -9.01 -14.36
N LEU A 41 0.91 -9.42 -13.65
CA LEU A 41 0.08 -10.60 -13.92
C LEU A 41 -1.34 -10.24 -14.37
N LEU A 42 -1.57 -8.97 -14.72
CA LEU A 42 -2.83 -8.52 -15.27
C LEU A 42 -3.05 -9.11 -16.68
N PRO A 43 -4.28 -9.53 -17.04
CA PRO A 43 -5.52 -9.41 -16.27
C PRO A 43 -5.79 -10.58 -15.29
N ILE A 44 -5.01 -11.66 -15.37
CA ILE A 44 -5.26 -12.93 -14.69
C ILE A 44 -5.45 -12.75 -13.18
N SER A 45 -4.61 -11.92 -12.54
CA SER A 45 -4.72 -11.65 -11.10
C SER A 45 -6.05 -11.01 -10.67
N GLU A 46 -6.73 -10.30 -11.57
CA GLU A 46 -8.07 -9.76 -11.32
C GLU A 46 -9.16 -10.79 -11.57
N GLU A 47 -9.01 -11.61 -12.62
CA GLU A 47 -9.97 -12.69 -12.94
C GLU A 47 -10.07 -13.72 -11.80
N VAL A 48 -8.95 -14.05 -11.17
CA VAL A 48 -8.92 -14.93 -9.97
C VAL A 48 -9.24 -14.19 -8.67
N ASN A 49 -9.62 -12.92 -8.73
CA ASN A 49 -10.00 -12.07 -7.60
C ASN A 49 -8.92 -11.86 -6.51
N LEU A 50 -7.66 -12.20 -6.81
CA LEU A 50 -6.54 -12.10 -5.86
C LEU A 50 -6.26 -10.64 -5.48
N VAL A 51 -6.34 -9.71 -6.44
CA VAL A 51 -6.12 -8.27 -6.21
C VAL A 51 -7.09 -7.72 -5.16
N SER A 52 -8.38 -8.07 -5.25
CA SER A 52 -9.40 -7.62 -4.30
C SER A 52 -9.17 -8.18 -2.89
N GLN A 53 -8.79 -9.46 -2.81
CA GLN A 53 -8.47 -10.11 -1.53
C GLN A 53 -7.27 -9.46 -0.84
N LEU A 54 -6.20 -9.17 -1.58
CA LEU A 54 -5.00 -8.50 -1.05
C LEU A 54 -5.31 -7.08 -0.58
N ILE A 55 -6.09 -6.30 -1.35
CA ILE A 55 -6.51 -4.96 -0.95
C ILE A 55 -7.32 -5.01 0.35
N ASN A 56 -8.26 -5.94 0.46
CA ASN A 56 -9.05 -6.13 1.67
C ASN A 56 -8.20 -6.57 2.86
N ALA A 57 -7.23 -7.46 2.65
CA ALA A 57 -6.28 -7.89 3.66
C ALA A 57 -5.45 -6.72 4.20
N ILE A 58 -4.85 -5.92 3.31
CA ILE A 58 -4.11 -4.70 3.68
C ILE A 58 -5.00 -3.77 4.49
N ALA A 59 -6.22 -3.50 4.01
CA ALA A 59 -7.12 -2.56 4.68
C ALA A 59 -7.56 -3.05 6.07
N ASN A 60 -7.89 -4.33 6.21
CA ASN A 60 -8.26 -4.90 7.51
C ASN A 60 -7.09 -4.87 8.50
N ASN A 61 -5.89 -5.23 8.06
CA ASN A 61 -4.72 -5.25 8.94
C ASN A 61 -4.23 -3.85 9.30
N ALA A 62 -4.30 -2.89 8.38
CA ALA A 62 -4.01 -1.48 8.67
C ALA A 62 -4.93 -0.93 9.77
N CYS A 63 -6.22 -1.22 9.69
CA CYS A 63 -7.17 -0.83 10.74
C CYS A 63 -6.90 -1.55 12.07
N LYS A 64 -6.54 -2.84 12.05
CA LYS A 64 -6.13 -3.56 13.27
C LYS A 64 -4.91 -2.92 13.92
N GLU A 65 -3.85 -2.64 13.15
CA GLU A 65 -2.65 -1.98 13.67
C GLU A 65 -2.95 -0.60 14.26
N GLN A 66 -3.82 0.18 13.61
CA GLN A 66 -4.27 1.47 14.14
C GLN A 66 -4.95 1.31 15.51
N LEU A 67 -5.88 0.37 15.63
CA LEU A 67 -6.59 0.11 16.89
C LEU A 67 -5.65 -0.37 17.98
N THR A 68 -4.70 -1.26 17.66
CA THR A 68 -3.68 -1.70 18.62
C THR A 68 -2.81 -0.54 19.09
N SER A 69 -2.38 0.33 18.17
CA SER A 69 -1.59 1.52 18.52
C SER A 69 -2.37 2.54 19.34
N ASP A 70 -3.68 2.69 19.09
CA ASP A 70 -4.55 3.59 19.85
C ASP A 70 -4.78 3.06 21.27
N LEU A 71 -5.00 1.75 21.42
CA LEU A 71 -5.16 1.10 22.74
C LEU A 71 -3.88 1.17 23.57
N SER A 72 -2.71 0.91 22.97
CA SER A 72 -1.44 0.99 23.69
C SER A 72 -1.15 2.40 24.20
N LYS A 73 -1.57 3.44 23.45
CA LYS A 73 -1.48 4.84 23.88
C LYS A 73 -2.40 5.13 25.07
N LEU A 74 -3.57 4.51 25.13
CA LEU A 74 -4.50 4.67 26.26
C LEU A 74 -3.98 3.97 27.53
N GLU A 75 -3.45 2.75 27.42
CA GLU A 75 -2.86 2.04 28.56
C GLU A 75 -1.68 2.79 29.19
N TYR A 76 -0.87 3.46 28.36
CA TYR A 76 0.23 4.29 28.85
C TYR A 76 -0.23 5.50 29.67
N ASN A 77 -1.41 6.07 29.35
CA ASN A 77 -1.97 7.20 30.10
C ASN A 77 -2.45 6.83 31.52
N PHE A 78 -2.54 5.54 31.86
CA PHE A 78 -2.84 5.06 33.22
C PHE A 78 -1.57 4.84 34.06
N SER A 79 -0.36 5.00 33.49
CA SER A 79 0.91 4.86 34.21
C SER A 79 1.64 6.22 34.30
N PRO A 80 1.90 6.74 35.51
CA PRO A 80 2.59 8.02 35.65
C PRO A 80 4.10 7.82 35.45
N LYS A 81 4.59 7.94 34.21
CA LYS A 81 6.03 8.07 33.91
C LYS A 81 6.32 9.20 32.93
N PRO A 82 7.51 9.85 33.05
CA PRO A 82 7.77 11.13 32.43
C PRO A 82 7.85 11.03 30.90
N ILE A 83 7.37 12.09 30.27
CA ILE A 83 7.30 12.32 28.84
C ILE A 83 8.71 12.26 28.23
N GLN A 84 9.01 11.17 27.52
CA GLN A 84 9.93 11.22 26.38
C GLN A 84 9.08 11.20 25.12
N CYS A 85 8.68 12.40 24.70
CA CYS A 85 8.20 12.67 23.35
C CYS A 85 9.44 12.66 22.44
N VAL A 86 9.92 11.46 22.12
CA VAL A 86 10.81 11.27 20.97
C VAL A 86 9.89 10.90 19.82
N ASP A 87 10.07 11.59 18.69
CA ASP A 87 9.48 11.33 17.38
C ASP A 87 9.79 9.90 16.88
N SER A 88 9.38 8.89 17.64
CA SER A 88 9.33 7.52 17.18
C SER A 88 8.21 7.47 16.15
N GLU A 89 8.59 7.13 14.92
CA GLU A 89 7.65 6.77 13.86
C GLU A 89 6.51 5.97 14.50
N THR A 90 5.28 6.49 14.42
CA THR A 90 4.16 5.76 15.00
C THR A 90 4.15 4.40 14.27
N PRO A 91 3.92 3.26 14.94
CA PRO A 91 3.86 1.95 14.28
C PRO A 91 2.90 1.90 13.08
N SER A 92 2.02 2.89 12.93
CA SER A 92 1.16 3.07 11.77
C SER A 92 1.85 3.63 10.51
N ASP A 93 3.07 4.17 10.57
CA ASP A 93 3.66 4.91 9.44
C ASP A 93 4.51 4.01 8.50
N TRP A 94 5.00 2.85 8.96
CA TRP A 94 5.92 1.99 8.16
C TRP A 94 5.24 1.38 6.93
N TRP A 95 4.02 0.86 7.07
CA TRP A 95 3.32 0.21 5.96
C TRP A 95 2.82 1.24 4.95
N GLY A 96 2.48 2.45 5.41
CA GLY A 96 2.16 3.58 4.55
C GLY A 96 3.30 3.96 3.62
N LYS A 97 4.55 3.84 4.08
CA LYS A 97 5.75 4.01 3.25
C LYS A 97 5.90 2.91 2.21
N SER A 98 5.59 1.68 2.60
CA SER A 98 5.71 0.49 1.74
C SER A 98 4.75 0.52 0.54
N LEU A 99 3.62 1.23 0.64
CA LEU A 99 2.68 1.41 -0.47
C LEU A 99 3.25 2.21 -1.66
N ALA A 100 4.37 2.92 -1.48
CA ALA A 100 5.02 3.68 -2.55
C ALA A 100 5.54 2.81 -3.70
N VAL A 101 5.71 1.50 -3.48
CA VAL A 101 6.12 0.55 -4.53
C VAL A 101 5.00 0.29 -5.56
N LEU A 102 3.75 0.53 -5.17
CA LEU A 102 2.59 0.24 -6.01
C LEU A 102 2.40 1.31 -7.09
N ASN A 103 1.92 0.90 -8.26
CA ASN A 103 1.47 1.85 -9.27
C ASN A 103 0.24 2.65 -8.78
N LEU A 104 -0.05 3.75 -9.47
CA LEU A 104 -1.12 4.68 -9.06
C LEU A 104 -2.50 4.03 -8.95
N ASN A 105 -2.83 3.09 -9.85
CA ASN A 105 -4.13 2.43 -9.86
C ASN A 105 -4.31 1.57 -8.60
N PHE A 106 -3.32 0.72 -8.31
CA PHE A 106 -3.35 -0.16 -7.15
C PHE A 106 -3.30 0.64 -5.85
N PHE A 107 -2.45 1.67 -5.79
CA PHE A 107 -2.40 2.59 -4.66
C PHE A 107 -3.76 3.25 -4.39
N GLN A 108 -4.44 3.78 -5.41
CA GLN A 108 -5.77 4.40 -5.26
C GLN A 108 -6.82 3.42 -4.74
N ARG A 109 -6.79 2.17 -5.20
CA ARG A 109 -7.70 1.12 -4.73
C ARG A 109 -7.44 0.74 -3.28
N VAL A 110 -6.17 0.60 -2.89
CA VAL A 110 -5.79 0.37 -1.48
C VAL A 110 -6.21 1.55 -0.62
N LEU A 111 -5.94 2.79 -1.05
CA LEU A 111 -6.27 4.01 -0.30
C LEU A 111 -7.79 4.14 -0.09
N SER A 112 -8.56 3.79 -1.12
CA SER A 112 -10.03 3.78 -1.04
C SER A 112 -10.52 2.70 -0.08
N ALA A 113 -9.97 1.49 -0.13
CA ALA A 113 -10.32 0.42 0.79
C ALA A 113 -10.02 0.79 2.25
N VAL A 114 -8.82 1.31 2.56
CA VAL A 114 -8.49 1.74 3.94
C VAL A 114 -9.39 2.89 4.41
N LYS A 115 -9.76 3.82 3.52
CA LYS A 115 -10.69 4.91 3.83
C LYS A 115 -12.08 4.36 4.19
N THR A 116 -12.60 3.40 3.42
CA THR A 116 -13.90 2.78 3.71
C THR A 116 -13.91 1.95 4.98
N LYS A 117 -12.75 1.43 5.41
CA LYS A 117 -12.59 0.66 6.65
C LYS A 117 -12.46 1.53 7.90
N GLY A 118 -12.43 2.85 7.76
CA GLY A 118 -12.44 3.79 8.88
C GLY A 118 -11.05 4.16 9.40
N LEU A 119 -10.01 4.06 8.57
CA LEU A 119 -8.69 4.58 8.93
C LEU A 119 -8.78 6.10 9.18
N LYS A 120 -8.08 6.60 10.21
CA LYS A 120 -8.14 8.04 10.56
C LYS A 120 -7.59 8.92 9.42
N GLN A 121 -8.18 10.10 9.26
CA GLN A 121 -7.83 11.03 8.18
C GLN A 121 -6.38 11.51 8.25
N ASP A 122 -5.80 11.67 9.44
CA ASP A 122 -4.41 12.08 9.60
C ASP A 122 -3.44 11.03 9.03
N ILE A 123 -3.73 9.73 9.22
CA ILE A 123 -2.95 8.62 8.66
C ILE A 123 -3.10 8.61 7.13
N ILE A 124 -4.32 8.75 6.62
CA ILE A 124 -4.60 8.81 5.18
C ILE A 124 -3.78 9.94 4.53
N ASN A 125 -3.78 11.13 5.13
CA ASN A 125 -3.00 12.27 4.65
C ASN A 125 -1.50 11.98 4.64
N ARG A 126 -0.96 11.35 5.69
CA ARG A 126 0.46 10.95 5.74
C ARG A 126 0.83 9.96 4.63
N ILE A 127 0.01 8.93 4.42
CA ILE A 127 0.21 7.95 3.35
C ILE A 127 0.23 8.64 1.99
N LEU A 128 -0.72 9.55 1.75
CA LEU A 128 -0.83 10.30 0.50
C LEU A 128 0.40 11.19 0.26
N ILE A 129 0.81 11.95 1.27
CA ILE A 129 2.01 12.81 1.20
C ILE A 129 3.24 11.95 0.89
N ASN A 130 3.42 10.82 1.59
CA ASN A 130 4.54 9.94 1.35
C ASN A 130 4.52 9.34 -0.07
N TYR A 131 3.36 8.91 -0.56
CA TYR A 131 3.22 8.39 -1.92
C TYR A 131 3.55 9.46 -2.97
N ALA A 132 3.04 10.67 -2.80
CA ALA A 132 3.35 11.81 -3.65
C ALA A 132 4.85 12.12 -3.64
N GLN A 133 5.48 12.16 -2.47
CA GLN A 133 6.92 12.40 -2.37
C GLN A 133 7.76 11.33 -3.07
N ASN A 134 7.43 10.05 -2.93
CA ASN A 134 8.19 8.97 -3.56
C ASN A 134 7.99 8.93 -5.08
N SER A 135 6.75 9.12 -5.55
CA SER A 135 6.45 9.19 -6.99
C SER A 135 7.08 10.42 -7.65
N LEU A 136 7.17 11.55 -6.94
CA LEU A 136 7.82 12.77 -7.43
C LEU A 136 9.35 12.73 -7.29
N LYS A 137 9.92 12.06 -6.29
CA LYS A 137 11.39 11.88 -6.21
C LYS A 137 11.94 11.12 -7.42
N GLY A 138 11.19 10.17 -7.98
CA GLY A 138 11.52 9.54 -9.27
C GLY A 138 11.53 10.52 -10.46
N LEU A 139 10.87 11.67 -10.34
CA LEU A 139 10.86 12.75 -11.32
C LEU A 139 12.05 13.72 -11.15
N PHE A 140 12.53 13.95 -9.93
CA PHE A 140 13.63 14.88 -9.63
C PHE A 140 15.05 14.28 -9.77
N ILE A 141 15.17 12.96 -9.98
CA ILE A 141 16.47 12.30 -10.33
C ILE A 141 16.77 12.40 -11.83
N MET A 142 15.92 13.06 -12.63
CA MET A 142 16.33 13.55 -13.94
C MET A 142 17.24 14.76 -13.72
N ASP A 143 18.55 14.48 -13.77
CA ASP A 143 19.66 15.41 -13.87
C ASP A 143 19.27 16.74 -14.56
N PRO A 144 19.54 17.92 -13.97
CA PRO A 144 19.31 19.23 -14.59
C PRO A 144 20.07 19.45 -15.92
N GLN A 145 20.94 18.51 -16.34
CA GLN A 145 21.86 18.68 -17.47
C GLN A 145 21.45 18.00 -18.79
N LEU A 146 20.28 17.38 -18.94
CA LEU A 146 19.88 16.79 -20.24
C LEU A 146 18.73 17.52 -20.94
N VAL A 147 19.03 18.76 -21.35
CA VAL A 147 18.34 19.43 -22.45
C VAL A 147 18.48 18.55 -23.70
N LYS A 148 17.44 17.77 -24.05
CA LYS A 148 16.96 17.45 -25.44
C LYS A 148 16.07 16.19 -25.49
N ARG A 149 14.75 16.32 -25.34
CA ARG A 149 13.77 15.49 -26.09
C ARG A 149 12.32 16.04 -26.06
N SER A 150 12.04 16.92 -27.02
CA SER A 150 10.83 17.74 -27.24
C SER A 150 9.47 17.01 -27.41
N PHE A 151 9.35 15.71 -27.15
CA PHE A 151 8.08 14.96 -27.30
C PHE A 151 7.61 14.28 -26.01
N LEU A 152 8.53 13.99 -25.07
CA LEU A 152 8.18 13.41 -23.77
C LEU A 152 7.61 14.49 -22.83
N ASP A 153 8.05 15.74 -23.00
CA ASP A 153 7.63 16.90 -22.20
C ASP A 153 6.13 17.18 -22.30
N LEU A 154 5.53 17.12 -23.51
CA LEU A 154 4.10 17.37 -23.68
C LEU A 154 3.22 16.30 -23.03
N ASN A 155 3.59 15.01 -23.14
CA ASN A 155 2.86 13.93 -22.50
C ASN A 155 3.04 13.94 -20.98
N LEU A 156 4.23 14.33 -20.51
CA LEU A 156 4.50 14.48 -19.09
C LEU A 156 3.70 15.63 -18.48
N GLN A 157 3.66 16.79 -19.15
CA GLN A 157 2.85 17.94 -18.75
C GLN A 157 1.35 17.63 -18.75
N LYS A 158 0.85 16.91 -19.77
CA LYS A 158 -0.55 16.44 -19.79
C LYS A 158 -0.86 15.53 -18.60
N ARG A 159 0.04 14.60 -18.29
CA ARG A 159 -0.13 13.70 -17.14
C ARG A 159 -0.08 14.47 -15.81
N GLN A 160 0.82 15.44 -15.68
CA GLN A 160 0.90 16.33 -14.51
C GLN A 160 -0.37 17.16 -14.33
N ARG A 161 -0.92 17.71 -15.42
CA ARG A 161 -2.17 18.47 -15.39
C ARG A 161 -3.34 17.61 -14.90
N ILE A 162 -3.48 16.40 -15.43
CA ILE A 162 -4.54 15.46 -15.01
C ILE A 162 -4.42 15.14 -13.51
N ILE A 163 -3.20 14.94 -13.02
CA ILE A 163 -2.95 14.66 -11.59
C ILE A 163 -3.36 15.86 -10.74
N VAL A 164 -2.98 17.08 -11.12
CA VAL A 164 -3.32 18.31 -10.38
C VAL A 164 -4.83 18.57 -10.39
N GLU A 165 -5.49 18.43 -11.55
CA GLU A 165 -6.93 18.60 -11.68
C GLU A 165 -7.70 17.56 -10.86
N THR A 166 -7.22 16.30 -10.84
CA THR A 166 -7.80 15.23 -10.02
C THR A 166 -7.62 15.53 -8.53
N ILE A 167 -6.44 15.97 -8.09
CA ILE A 167 -6.18 16.34 -6.68
C ILE A 167 -7.04 17.53 -6.28
N ALA A 168 -7.17 18.55 -7.13
CA ALA A 168 -8.03 19.70 -6.90
C ALA A 168 -9.51 19.30 -6.77
N SER A 169 -9.96 18.34 -7.57
CA SER A 169 -11.34 17.82 -7.51
C SER A 169 -11.64 16.94 -6.28
N LEU A 170 -10.60 16.47 -5.59
CA LEU A 170 -10.71 15.62 -4.40
C LEU A 170 -10.66 16.43 -3.10
N LEU A 171 -10.42 17.74 -3.18
CA LEU A 171 -10.50 18.65 -2.03
C LEU A 171 -11.97 19.05 -1.81
N PRO A 172 -12.47 19.03 -0.56
CA PRO A 172 -13.77 19.59 -0.26
C PRO A 172 -13.70 21.11 -0.33
N THR A 173 -14.62 21.73 -1.07
CA THR A 173 -14.91 23.17 -0.98
C THR A 173 -15.38 23.55 0.42
#